data_AF-A0A4Q5PLW5-F1
#
_entry.id   AF-A0A4Q5PLW5-F1
#
_cell.length_a   1.000
_cell.length_b   1.000
_cell.length_c   1.000
_cell.angle_alpha   90.00
_cell.angle_beta   90.00
_cell.angle_gamma   90.00
#
_symmetry.space_group_name_H-M   'P 1'
#
loop_
_entity.id
_entity.type
_entity.pdbx_description
1 polymer ?
#
loop_
_entity_poly.entity_id
_entity_poly.type
_entity_poly.pdbx_seq_one_letter_code
_entity_poly.pdbx_strand_id
1 'polypeptide(L)'
;MSLSLVFWIGAAVLLFWSVGAYNRLVRLRAAALQAFAALDTRLREQAGVVENCLPKDGPDEAGEGGELQDDMTAMWRGLAGAAAQFNASLAAARARPLETEAVAALHAAQGVLHMAWQRLQEDDAHDLAGAALPDTLQLHWQQSTAHVNTAAQAFNAAVETYNAAITQFPALLLARLFNFRRARAL
;
A
#
# COMPACT_ATOMS: atom_id res chain seq x y z
N MET A 1 47.82 27.46 19.78
CA MET A 1 47.12 26.15 19.61
C MET A 1 47.76 25.47 18.43
N SER A 2 48.31 24.26 18.59
CA SER A 2 48.97 23.55 17.49
C SER A 2 47.97 23.21 16.39
N LEU A 3 48.34 23.42 15.13
CA LEU A 3 47.52 23.11 13.95
C LEU A 3 46.95 21.67 14.00
N SER A 4 47.71 20.75 14.60
CA SER A 4 47.32 19.36 14.82
C SER A 4 46.10 19.21 15.72
N LEU A 5 45.97 20.02 16.77
CA LEU A 5 44.87 19.94 17.72
C LEU A 5 43.55 20.43 17.09
N VAL A 6 43.62 21.48 16.27
CA VAL A 6 42.47 21.97 15.47
C VAL A 6 42.04 20.92 14.45
N PHE A 7 42.99 20.26 13.77
CA PHE A 7 42.69 19.17 12.84
C PHE A 7 41.97 18.00 13.51
N TRP A 8 42.48 17.51 14.65
CA TRP A 8 41.86 16.39 15.37
C TRP A 8 40.48 16.71 15.93
N ILE A 9 40.25 17.93 16.42
CA ILE A 9 38.92 18.38 16.83
C ILE A 9 37.97 18.39 15.62
N GLY A 10 38.40 18.98 14.50
CA GLY A 10 37.60 19.00 13.27
C GLY A 10 37.24 17.60 12.78
N ALA A 11 38.20 16.68 12.79
CA ALA A 11 37.99 15.28 12.41
C ALA A 11 37.01 14.56 13.35
N ALA A 12 37.14 14.74 14.67
CA ALA A 12 36.24 14.14 15.65
C ALA A 12 34.80 14.65 15.48
N VAL A 13 34.61 15.95 15.25
CA VAL A 13 33.30 16.56 14.97
C VAL A 13 32.69 15.97 13.70
N LEU A 14 33.46 15.87 12.62
CA LEU A 14 33.01 15.28 11.35
C LEU A 14 32.58 13.83 11.51
N LEU A 15 33.33 13.04 12.29
CA LEU A 15 33.03 11.63 12.55
C LEU A 15 31.74 11.49 13.35
N PHE A 16 31.62 12.15 14.50
CA PHE A 16 30.42 12.10 15.34
C PHE A 16 29.17 12.55 14.57
N TRP A 17 29.31 13.61 13.77
CA TRP A 17 28.24 14.15 12.94
C TRP A 17 27.80 13.17 11.84
N SER A 18 28.75 12.51 11.17
CA SER A 18 28.46 11.49 10.15
C SER A 18 27.74 10.28 10.74
N VAL A 19 28.17 9.80 11.91
CA VAL A 19 27.50 8.69 12.62
C VAL A 19 26.08 9.08 13.03
N GLY A 20 25.88 10.29 13.56
CA GLY A 20 24.55 10.79 13.93
C GLY A 20 23.59 10.87 12.75
N ALA A 21 24.08 11.35 11.60
CA ALA A 21 23.30 11.44 10.37
C ALA A 21 22.94 10.07 9.79
N TYR A 22 23.88 9.14 9.78
CA TYR A 22 23.63 7.76 9.36
C TYR A 22 22.56 7.09 10.24
N ASN A 23 22.71 7.18 11.56
CA ASN A 23 21.73 6.61 12.50
C ASN A 23 20.34 7.23 12.33
N ARG A 24 20.25 8.54 12.05
CA ARG A 24 18.97 9.21 11.73
C ARG A 24 18.34 8.63 10.48
N LEU A 25 19.11 8.44 9.39
CA LEU A 25 18.60 7.86 8.15
C LEU A 25 18.11 6.42 8.32
N VAL A 26 18.88 5.60 9.04
CA VAL A 26 18.50 4.21 9.35
C VAL A 26 17.19 4.19 10.13
N ARG A 27 17.03 5.06 11.13
CA ARG A 27 15.80 5.16 11.92
C ARG A 27 14.60 5.57 11.07
N LEU A 28 14.75 6.55 10.18
CA LEU A 28 13.68 7.00 9.29
C LEU A 28 13.28 5.91 8.29
N ARG A 29 14.26 5.18 7.75
CA ARG A 29 14.00 4.03 6.88
C ARG A 29 13.23 2.94 7.62
N ALA A 30 13.63 2.63 8.86
CA ALA A 30 12.93 1.67 9.70
C ALA A 30 11.48 2.13 10.01
N ALA A 31 11.26 3.42 10.27
CA ALA A 31 9.93 3.97 10.49
C ALA A 31 9.02 3.83 9.26
N ALA A 32 9.56 4.10 8.05
CA ALA A 32 8.80 3.91 6.80
C ALA A 32 8.44 2.42 6.57
N LEU A 33 9.36 1.49 6.87
CA LEU A 33 9.08 0.04 6.79
C LEU A 33 8.02 -0.40 7.80
N GLN A 34 8.07 0.13 9.03
CA GLN A 34 7.05 -0.15 10.06
C GLN A 34 5.68 0.38 9.67
N ALA A 35 5.61 1.59 9.11
CA ALA A 35 4.36 2.17 8.60
C ALA A 35 3.79 1.33 7.44
N PHE A 36 4.64 0.83 6.54
CA PHE A 36 4.21 -0.08 5.49
C PHE A 36 3.67 -1.40 6.06
N ALA A 37 4.32 -1.99 7.07
CA ALA A 37 3.84 -3.23 7.68
C ALA A 37 2.45 -3.07 8.34
N ALA A 38 2.19 -1.91 8.93
CA ALA A 38 0.86 -1.58 9.45
C ALA A 38 -0.18 -1.47 8.33
N LEU A 39 0.18 -0.81 7.23
CA LEU A 39 -0.68 -0.70 6.05
C LEU A 39 -0.95 -2.07 5.39
N ASP A 40 0.07 -2.90 5.21
CA ASP A 40 -0.05 -4.25 4.64
C ASP A 40 -1.09 -5.09 5.39
N THR A 41 -1.13 -4.96 6.72
CA THR A 41 -2.12 -5.66 7.53
C THR A 41 -3.54 -5.21 7.17
N ARG A 42 -3.76 -3.91 7.02
CA ARG A 42 -5.07 -3.35 6.64
C ARG A 42 -5.46 -3.70 5.20
N LEU A 43 -4.51 -3.69 4.26
CA LEU A 43 -4.75 -4.08 2.88
C LEU A 43 -5.14 -5.56 2.77
N ARG A 44 -4.54 -6.44 3.58
CA ARG A 44 -4.94 -7.86 3.66
C ARG A 44 -6.31 -8.06 4.28
N GLU A 45 -6.64 -7.30 5.33
CA GLU A 45 -7.99 -7.31 5.89
C GLU A 45 -9.02 -6.89 4.84
N GLN A 46 -8.72 -5.88 4.01
CA GLN A 46 -9.57 -5.46 2.90
C GLN A 46 -9.73 -6.55 1.83
N ALA A 47 -8.63 -7.18 1.41
CA ALA A 47 -8.68 -8.31 0.48
C ALA A 47 -9.54 -9.45 1.02
N GLY A 48 -9.40 -9.77 2.32
CA GLY A 48 -10.21 -10.78 3.00
C GLY A 48 -11.71 -10.47 3.01
N VAL A 49 -12.09 -9.19 3.12
CA VAL A 49 -13.50 -8.79 2.95
C VAL A 49 -13.98 -9.20 1.56
N VAL A 50 -13.26 -8.85 0.49
CA VAL A 50 -13.64 -9.19 -0.89
C VAL A 50 -13.69 -10.69 -1.12
N GLU A 51 -12.70 -11.44 -0.62
CA GLU A 51 -12.66 -12.90 -0.74
C GLU A 51 -13.85 -13.58 -0.05
N ASN A 52 -14.33 -13.02 1.07
CA ASN A 52 -15.52 -13.51 1.74
C ASN A 52 -16.82 -13.21 0.98
N CYS A 53 -16.81 -12.24 0.05
CA CYS A 53 -17.95 -11.90 -0.80
C CYS A 53 -18.06 -12.80 -2.03
N LEU A 54 -16.93 -13.39 -2.47
CA LEU A 54 -16.90 -14.13 -3.72
C LEU A 54 -17.80 -15.39 -3.62
N PRO A 55 -18.64 -15.65 -4.64
CA PRO A 55 -19.42 -16.87 -4.71
C PRO A 55 -18.49 -18.09 -4.57
N LYS A 56 -18.79 -18.97 -3.61
CA LYS A 56 -17.98 -20.17 -3.32
C LYS A 56 -18.33 -21.34 -4.22
N ASP A 57 -19.49 -21.29 -4.84
CA ASP A 57 -19.96 -22.30 -5.78
C ASP A 57 -19.53 -21.87 -7.19
N GLY A 58 -18.82 -22.77 -7.88
CA GLY A 58 -18.42 -22.56 -9.26
C GLY A 58 -19.63 -22.40 -10.19
N PRO A 59 -19.43 -21.91 -11.43
CA PRO A 59 -20.52 -21.56 -12.34
C PRO A 59 -21.16 -22.81 -12.98
N ASP A 60 -21.54 -23.82 -12.20
CA ASP A 60 -22.20 -25.02 -12.71
C ASP A 60 -23.44 -25.36 -11.89
N GLU A 61 -24.54 -25.52 -12.65
CA GLU A 61 -25.82 -26.14 -12.30
C GLU A 61 -26.92 -25.25 -11.69
N ALA A 62 -27.48 -24.31 -12.46
CA ALA A 62 -28.94 -24.11 -12.51
C ALA A 62 -29.38 -23.15 -13.64
N GLY A 63 -29.77 -23.72 -14.78
CA GLY A 63 -30.93 -23.23 -15.52
C GLY A 63 -30.70 -22.19 -16.62
N GLU A 64 -31.53 -22.32 -17.64
CA GLU A 64 -31.67 -21.51 -18.86
C GLU A 64 -32.06 -20.02 -18.60
N GLY A 65 -31.37 -19.31 -17.71
CA GLY A 65 -31.59 -17.89 -17.40
C GLY A 65 -30.78 -16.95 -18.31
N GLY A 66 -31.46 -15.98 -18.93
CA GLY A 66 -30.95 -15.11 -20.02
C GLY A 66 -29.86 -14.08 -19.68
N GLU A 67 -29.65 -13.13 -20.61
CA GLU A 67 -28.55 -12.14 -20.67
C GLU A 67 -28.18 -11.45 -19.34
N LEU A 68 -29.15 -11.22 -18.43
CA LEU A 68 -28.93 -10.60 -17.12
C LEU A 68 -28.10 -11.47 -16.13
N GLN A 69 -28.18 -12.79 -16.23
CA GLN A 69 -27.40 -13.71 -15.38
C GLN A 69 -25.91 -13.72 -15.79
N ASP A 70 -25.63 -13.50 -17.08
CA ASP A 70 -24.27 -13.47 -17.63
C ASP A 70 -23.52 -12.19 -17.25
N ASP A 71 -24.20 -11.04 -17.22
CA ASP A 71 -23.64 -9.75 -16.80
C ASP A 71 -23.21 -9.75 -15.31
N MET A 72 -24.05 -10.24 -14.41
CA MET A 72 -23.73 -10.39 -12.99
C MET A 72 -22.52 -11.33 -12.79
N THR A 73 -22.51 -12.47 -13.50
CA THR A 73 -21.40 -13.42 -13.44
C THR A 73 -20.09 -12.81 -13.98
N ALA A 74 -20.17 -11.96 -15.00
CA ALA A 74 -19.02 -11.22 -15.53
C ALA A 74 -18.48 -10.19 -14.52
N MET A 75 -19.35 -9.50 -13.77
CA MET A 75 -18.94 -8.57 -12.72
C MET A 75 -18.23 -9.28 -11.57
N TRP A 76 -18.77 -10.40 -11.08
CA TRP A 76 -18.12 -11.21 -10.03
C TRP A 76 -16.76 -11.75 -10.49
N ARG A 77 -16.64 -12.22 -11.75
CA ARG A 77 -15.36 -12.60 -12.35
C ARG A 77 -14.38 -11.42 -12.40
N GLY A 78 -14.86 -10.23 -12.77
CA GLY A 78 -14.07 -9.01 -12.78
C GLY A 78 -13.55 -8.64 -11.39
N LEU A 79 -14.38 -8.72 -10.35
CA LEU A 79 -13.99 -8.49 -8.97
C LEU A 79 -12.96 -9.52 -8.48
N ALA A 80 -13.16 -10.80 -8.79
CA ALA A 80 -12.20 -11.86 -8.46
C ALA A 80 -10.83 -11.63 -9.13
N GLY A 81 -10.84 -11.24 -10.41
CA GLY A 81 -9.62 -10.88 -11.14
C GLY A 81 -8.92 -9.66 -10.56
N ALA A 82 -9.67 -8.63 -10.18
CA ALA A 82 -9.13 -7.44 -9.52
C ALA A 82 -8.53 -7.76 -8.14
N ALA A 83 -9.20 -8.60 -7.34
CA ALA A 83 -8.70 -9.06 -6.05
C ALA A 83 -7.41 -9.89 -6.20
N ALA A 84 -7.35 -10.78 -7.18
CA ALA A 84 -6.13 -11.55 -7.48
C ALA A 84 -4.96 -10.65 -7.88
N GLN A 85 -5.19 -9.67 -8.76
CA GLN A 85 -4.18 -8.69 -9.16
C GLN A 85 -3.72 -7.83 -7.98
N PHE A 86 -4.64 -7.42 -7.11
CA PHE A 86 -4.34 -6.69 -5.89
C PHE A 86 -3.47 -7.52 -4.93
N ASN A 87 -3.84 -8.76 -4.66
CA ASN A 87 -3.05 -9.66 -3.82
C ASN A 87 -1.65 -9.93 -4.39
N ALA A 88 -1.53 -10.09 -5.71
CA ALA A 88 -0.23 -10.28 -6.37
C ALA A 88 0.67 -9.03 -6.23
N SER A 89 0.12 -7.84 -6.46
CA SER A 89 0.86 -6.58 -6.31
C SER A 89 1.21 -6.28 -4.85
N LEU A 90 0.34 -6.65 -3.89
CA LEU A 90 0.63 -6.56 -2.46
C LEU A 90 1.78 -7.49 -2.07
N ALA A 91 1.79 -8.73 -2.55
CA ALA A 91 2.90 -9.67 -2.32
C ALA A 91 4.23 -9.14 -2.87
N ALA A 92 4.21 -8.54 -4.07
CA ALA A 92 5.39 -7.90 -4.66
C ALA A 92 5.86 -6.68 -3.84
N ALA A 93 4.94 -5.82 -3.40
CA ALA A 93 5.25 -4.66 -2.56
C ALA A 93 5.81 -5.06 -1.19
N ARG A 94 5.36 -6.17 -0.59
CA ARG A 94 5.94 -6.70 0.66
C ARG A 94 7.39 -7.13 0.51
N ALA A 95 7.76 -7.71 -0.63
CA ALA A 95 9.14 -8.10 -0.89
C ALA A 95 10.05 -6.86 -0.98
N ARG A 96 9.52 -5.73 -1.48
CA ARG A 96 10.25 -4.48 -1.66
C ARG A 96 9.43 -3.23 -1.30
N PRO A 97 9.19 -2.96 0.00
CA PRO A 97 8.23 -1.93 0.45
C PRO A 97 8.59 -0.48 0.12
N LEU A 98 9.85 -0.22 -0.24
CA LEU A 98 10.36 1.10 -0.57
C LEU A 98 10.67 1.25 -2.06
N GLU A 99 10.35 0.24 -2.88
CA GLU A 99 10.56 0.28 -4.33
C GLU A 99 9.40 1.01 -5.01
N THR A 100 9.75 2.04 -5.77
CA THR A 100 8.82 2.92 -6.47
C THR A 100 7.83 2.18 -7.36
N GLU A 101 8.30 1.17 -8.09
CA GLU A 101 7.47 0.40 -9.03
C GLU A 101 6.50 -0.52 -8.30
N ALA A 102 6.96 -1.23 -7.26
CA ALA A 102 6.12 -2.14 -6.49
C ALA A 102 4.98 -1.40 -5.77
N VAL A 103 5.27 -0.25 -5.16
CA VAL A 103 4.26 0.60 -4.51
C VAL A 103 3.29 1.22 -5.53
N ALA A 104 3.78 1.63 -6.71
CA ALA A 104 2.92 2.17 -7.76
C ALA A 104 1.97 1.10 -8.35
N ALA A 105 2.47 -0.13 -8.55
CA ALA A 105 1.67 -1.25 -9.00
C ALA A 105 0.57 -1.60 -7.98
N LEU A 106 0.90 -1.58 -6.68
CA LEU A 106 -0.06 -1.79 -5.60
C LEU A 106 -1.16 -0.73 -5.60
N HIS A 107 -0.79 0.56 -5.69
CA HIS A 107 -1.77 1.65 -5.77
C HIS A 107 -2.69 1.53 -6.99
N ALA A 108 -2.13 1.19 -8.16
CA ALA A 108 -2.92 0.97 -9.37
C ALA A 108 -3.90 -0.21 -9.20
N ALA A 109 -3.44 -1.33 -8.65
CA ALA A 109 -4.29 -2.50 -8.40
C ALA A 109 -5.39 -2.21 -7.37
N GLN A 110 -5.09 -1.41 -6.33
CA GLN A 110 -6.07 -0.94 -5.36
C GLN A 110 -7.18 -0.12 -6.03
N GLY A 111 -6.82 0.77 -6.95
CA GLY A 111 -7.78 1.53 -7.75
C GLY A 111 -8.69 0.63 -8.60
N VAL A 112 -8.12 -0.38 -9.27
CA VAL A 112 -8.90 -1.36 -10.05
C VAL A 112 -9.87 -2.14 -9.16
N LEU A 113 -9.43 -2.58 -7.98
CA LEU A 113 -10.28 -3.27 -7.01
C LEU A 113 -11.45 -2.39 -6.55
N HIS A 114 -11.17 -1.12 -6.22
CA HIS A 114 -12.20 -0.19 -5.78
C HIS A 114 -13.23 0.09 -6.89
N MET A 115 -12.77 0.25 -8.13
CA MET A 115 -13.67 0.42 -9.29
C MET A 115 -14.54 -0.82 -9.53
N ALA A 116 -13.99 -2.03 -9.38
CA ALA A 116 -14.75 -3.26 -9.53
C ALA A 116 -15.83 -3.38 -8.43
N TRP A 117 -15.49 -3.04 -7.19
CA TRP A 117 -16.44 -3.00 -6.08
C TRP A 117 -17.54 -1.95 -6.29
N GLN A 118 -17.19 -0.76 -6.78
CA GLN A 118 -18.16 0.30 -7.07
C GLN A 118 -19.19 -0.13 -8.12
N ARG A 119 -18.75 -0.75 -9.23
CA ARG A 119 -19.66 -1.27 -10.25
C ARG A 119 -20.66 -2.28 -9.69
N LEU A 120 -20.18 -3.16 -8.80
CA LEU A 120 -21.03 -4.15 -8.14
C LEU A 120 -22.08 -3.49 -7.23
N GLN A 121 -21.72 -2.45 -6.48
CA GLN A 121 -22.67 -1.69 -5.66
C GLN A 121 -23.67 -0.89 -6.51
N GLU A 122 -23.23 -0.34 -7.64
CA GLU A 122 -24.11 0.40 -8.55
C GLU A 122 -25.17 -0.53 -9.16
N ASP A 123 -24.79 -1.74 -9.57
CA ASP A 123 -25.72 -2.74 -10.09
C ASP A 123 -26.72 -3.21 -9.02
N ASP A 124 -26.24 -3.53 -7.83
CA ASP A 124 -27.05 -3.90 -6.66
C ASP A 124 -28.12 -2.85 -6.31
N ALA A 125 -27.77 -1.56 -6.44
CA ALA A 125 -28.70 -0.46 -6.19
C ALA A 125 -29.79 -0.30 -7.27
N HIS A 126 -29.56 -0.80 -8.49
CA HIS A 126 -30.53 -0.74 -9.60
C HIS A 126 -31.41 -2.00 -9.68
N ASP A 127 -31.06 -3.08 -8.99
CA ASP A 127 -31.87 -4.30 -8.96
C ASP A 127 -33.11 -4.13 -8.07
N LEU A 128 -34.29 -4.10 -8.70
CA LEU A 128 -35.59 -4.03 -8.03
C LEU A 128 -36.00 -5.37 -7.38
N ALA A 129 -35.26 -6.45 -7.64
CA ALA A 129 -35.54 -7.79 -7.11
C ALA A 129 -35.00 -8.04 -5.68
N GLY A 130 -34.16 -7.13 -5.16
CA GLY A 130 -33.58 -7.19 -3.80
C GLY A 130 -32.06 -7.12 -3.81
N ALA A 131 -31.46 -6.72 -2.68
CA ALA A 131 -30.01 -6.54 -2.58
C ALA A 131 -29.25 -7.89 -2.74
N ALA A 132 -28.45 -7.99 -3.80
CA ALA A 132 -27.42 -9.00 -4.04
C ALA A 132 -26.26 -8.89 -3.02
N LEU A 133 -25.98 -7.70 -2.46
CA LEU A 133 -24.97 -7.51 -1.41
C LEU A 133 -25.60 -7.29 -0.03
N PRO A 134 -25.23 -8.08 0.99
CA PRO A 134 -25.67 -7.81 2.37
C PRO A 134 -25.18 -6.44 2.87
N ASP A 135 -26.05 -5.68 3.54
CA ASP A 135 -25.69 -4.37 4.15
C ASP A 135 -24.45 -4.44 5.06
N THR A 136 -24.31 -5.55 5.78
CA THR A 136 -23.16 -5.81 6.65
C THR A 136 -21.85 -5.82 5.88
N LEU A 137 -21.84 -6.38 4.68
CA LEU A 137 -20.70 -6.48 3.79
C LEU A 137 -20.26 -5.10 3.27
N GLN A 138 -21.23 -4.27 2.86
CA GLN A 138 -20.98 -2.89 2.44
C GLN A 138 -20.35 -2.08 3.58
N LEU A 139 -20.89 -2.24 4.79
CA LEU A 139 -20.36 -1.59 5.99
C LEU A 139 -18.93 -2.07 6.33
N HIS A 140 -18.65 -3.37 6.23
CA HIS A 140 -17.30 -3.91 6.40
C HIS A 140 -16.32 -3.37 5.36
N TRP A 141 -16.73 -3.25 4.10
CA TRP A 141 -15.90 -2.65 3.04
C TRP A 141 -15.60 -1.18 3.31
N GLN A 142 -16.61 -0.38 3.69
CA GLN A 142 -16.44 1.04 4.01
C GLN A 142 -15.49 1.23 5.20
N GLN A 143 -15.67 0.46 6.27
CA GLN A 143 -14.79 0.49 7.45
C GLN A 143 -13.36 0.11 7.09
N SER A 144 -13.18 -0.98 6.34
CA SER A 144 -11.86 -1.42 5.87
C SER A 144 -11.18 -0.35 5.01
N THR A 145 -11.92 0.26 4.08
CA THR A 145 -11.42 1.35 3.22
C THR A 145 -10.97 2.55 4.06
N ALA A 146 -11.72 2.93 5.09
CA ALA A 146 -11.33 4.01 6.00
C ALA A 146 -10.03 3.68 6.75
N HIS A 147 -9.89 2.45 7.27
CA HIS A 147 -8.67 2.00 7.95
C HIS A 147 -7.45 1.98 7.02
N VAL A 148 -7.62 1.51 5.78
CA VAL A 148 -6.57 1.54 4.75
C VAL A 148 -6.16 2.98 4.46
N ASN A 149 -7.10 3.90 4.28
CA ASN A 149 -6.80 5.31 4.01
C ASN A 149 -5.99 5.96 5.14
N THR A 150 -6.36 5.71 6.40
CA THR A 150 -5.60 6.22 7.56
C THR A 150 -4.18 5.64 7.59
N ALA A 151 -4.02 4.33 7.35
CA ALA A 151 -2.70 3.70 7.33
C ALA A 151 -1.84 4.18 6.15
N ALA A 152 -2.45 4.43 4.99
CA ALA A 152 -1.77 4.96 3.81
C ALA A 152 -1.26 6.39 4.07
N GLN A 153 -2.05 7.25 4.73
CA GLN A 153 -1.60 8.58 5.14
C GLN A 153 -0.38 8.52 6.08
N ALA A 154 -0.38 7.61 7.06
CA ALA A 154 0.74 7.43 7.97
C ALA A 154 2.01 6.93 7.24
N PHE A 155 1.85 6.00 6.30
CA PHE A 155 2.96 5.55 5.43
C PHE A 155 3.50 6.68 4.56
N ASN A 156 2.62 7.46 3.92
CA ASN A 156 2.99 8.58 3.07
C ASN A 156 3.79 9.64 3.84
N ALA A 157 3.35 9.99 5.05
CA ALA A 157 4.07 10.93 5.92
C ALA A 157 5.46 10.41 6.32
N ALA A 158 5.58 9.11 6.61
CA ALA A 158 6.87 8.49 6.93
C ALA A 158 7.83 8.50 5.73
N VAL A 159 7.32 8.18 4.53
CA VAL A 159 8.08 8.22 3.27
C VAL A 159 8.52 9.64 2.94
N GLU A 160 7.64 10.64 3.10
CA GLU A 160 7.97 12.04 2.88
C GLU A 160 9.08 12.51 3.84
N THR A 161 8.97 12.19 5.12
CA THR A 161 9.99 12.52 6.13
C THR A 161 11.34 11.89 5.79
N TYR A 162 11.35 10.63 5.35
CA TYR A 162 12.55 9.93 4.89
C TYR A 162 13.14 10.58 3.63
N ASN A 163 12.31 10.89 2.64
CA ASN A 163 12.71 11.53 1.39
C ASN A 163 13.26 12.93 1.60
N ALA A 164 12.70 13.70 2.53
CA ALA A 164 13.23 15.00 2.93
C ALA A 164 14.62 14.82 3.58
N ALA A 165 14.76 13.88 4.52
CA ALA A 165 16.01 13.67 5.24
C ALA A 165 17.18 13.29 4.32
N ILE A 166 16.98 12.47 3.29
CA ILE A 166 18.05 12.11 2.33
C ILE A 166 18.51 13.29 1.44
N THR A 167 17.76 14.40 1.40
CA THR A 167 18.15 15.61 0.65
C THR A 167 18.84 16.66 1.51
N GLN A 168 18.79 16.53 2.84
CA GLN A 168 19.41 17.47 3.77
C GLN A 168 20.92 17.20 3.91
N PHE A 169 21.75 18.23 4.01
CA PHE A 169 23.15 18.09 4.43
C PHE A 169 23.20 17.81 5.94
N PRO A 170 23.96 16.84 6.48
CA PRO A 170 24.93 15.88 5.88
C PRO A 170 24.38 14.79 4.99
N ALA A 171 23.15 14.39 5.28
CA ALA A 171 22.59 13.10 4.89
C ALA A 171 22.65 12.87 3.37
N LEU A 172 22.62 13.91 2.55
CA LEU A 172 22.86 13.83 1.10
C LEU A 172 24.21 13.18 0.73
N LEU A 173 25.30 13.51 1.43
CA LEU A 173 26.63 12.94 1.18
C LEU A 173 26.66 11.46 1.54
N LEU A 174 26.08 11.11 2.70
CA LEU A 174 25.95 9.73 3.14
C LEU A 174 24.98 8.94 2.25
N ALA A 175 23.90 9.56 1.78
CA ALA A 175 22.94 8.94 0.88
C ALA A 175 23.59 8.56 -0.46
N ARG A 176 24.47 9.41 -0.99
CA ARG A 176 25.27 9.10 -2.19
C ARG A 176 26.31 8.02 -1.92
N LEU A 177 27.03 8.09 -0.79
CA LEU A 177 28.09 7.12 -0.46
C LEU A 177 27.55 5.72 -0.15
N PHE A 178 26.40 5.62 0.52
CA PHE A 178 25.76 4.37 0.95
C PHE A 178 24.53 3.99 0.11
N ASN A 179 24.32 4.67 -1.02
CA ASN A 179 23.28 4.36 -2.01
C ASN A 179 21.83 4.35 -1.46
N PHE A 180 21.52 5.24 -0.50
CA PHE A 180 20.14 5.43 -0.03
C PHE A 180 19.30 6.08 -1.14
N ARG A 181 18.23 5.40 -1.56
CA ARG A 181 17.32 5.85 -2.64
C ARG A 181 16.04 6.45 -2.06
N ARG A 182 15.42 7.37 -2.82
CA ARG A 182 14.07 7.88 -2.56
C ARG A 182 13.07 6.71 -2.60
N ALA A 183 12.13 6.72 -1.67
CA ALA A 183 10.98 5.82 -1.65
C ALA A 183 9.77 6.55 -2.24
N ARG A 184 8.76 5.80 -2.72
CA ARG A 184 7.51 6.37 -3.23
C ARG A 184 6.38 6.23 -2.21
N ALA A 185 5.59 7.28 -2.06
CA ALA A 185 4.34 7.29 -1.31
C ALA A 185 3.21 6.69 -2.18
N LEU A 186 2.19 6.14 -1.53
CA LEU A 186 0.97 5.62 -2.18
C LEU A 186 0.11 6.76 -2.68
#